data_AF-A0A9W4L502-F1
#
_entry.id   AF-A0A9W4L502-F1
#
_cell.length_a   1.000
_cell.length_b   1.000
_cell.length_c   1.000
_cell.angle_alpha   90.00
_cell.angle_beta   90.00
_cell.angle_gamma   90.00
#
_symmetry.space_group_name_H-M   'P 1'
#
loop_
_entity.id
_entity.type
_entity.pdbx_description
1 polymer ?
#
loop_
_entity_poly.entity_id
_entity_poly.type
_entity_poly.pdbx_seq_one_letter_code
_entity_poly.pdbx_strand_id
1 'polypeptide(L)'
;MNYKNDLKVHNEWDRKILKSSEGKDRYYRVFVGDVTWNDGIERLACIVFIQHGNSEDWKTACKNREIVFDNPAHILFQDYEMVDKACKDLIARYSK
;
A
#
# COMPACT_ATOMS: atom_id res chain seq x y z
N MET A 1 -7.31 6.41 -26.15
CA MET A 1 -6.22 5.70 -25.44
C MET A 1 -6.68 4.28 -25.20
N ASN A 2 -5.94 3.31 -25.74
CA ASN A 2 -6.31 1.89 -25.71
C ASN A 2 -5.74 1.30 -24.41
N TYR A 3 -6.54 1.21 -23.34
CA TYR A 3 -6.15 0.70 -22.01
C TYR A 3 -5.98 -0.82 -21.99
N LYS A 4 -5.31 -1.40 -23.00
CA LYS A 4 -5.24 -2.85 -23.25
C LYS A 4 -3.92 -3.51 -22.88
N ASN A 5 -3.11 -2.85 -22.07
CA ASN A 5 -2.08 -3.52 -21.29
C ASN A 5 -2.37 -3.16 -19.83
N ASP A 6 -2.81 -4.14 -19.05
CA ASP A 6 -2.78 -4.10 -17.59
C ASP A 6 -1.32 -3.98 -17.14
N LEU A 7 -0.71 -2.80 -17.34
CA LEU A 7 0.55 -2.46 -16.70
C LEU A 7 0.26 -2.58 -15.21
N LYS A 8 0.78 -3.64 -14.60
CA LYS A 8 0.79 -3.79 -13.15
C LYS A 8 1.65 -2.66 -12.61
N VAL A 9 1.02 -1.53 -12.33
CA VAL A 9 1.67 -0.32 -11.79
C VAL A 9 2.41 -0.67 -10.50
N HIS A 10 1.93 -1.67 -9.77
CA HIS A 10 2.54 -2.21 -8.57
C HIS A 10 2.47 -3.74 -8.53
N ASN A 11 3.46 -4.37 -7.88
CA ASN A 11 3.48 -5.78 -7.52
C ASN A 11 3.79 -5.91 -6.02
N GLU A 12 2.81 -6.28 -5.20
CA GLU A 12 2.98 -6.43 -3.74
C GLU A 12 3.80 -7.67 -3.41
N TRP A 13 4.84 -7.53 -2.59
CA TRP A 13 5.69 -8.64 -2.11
C TRP A 13 5.43 -9.00 -0.64
N ASP A 14 5.28 -7.99 0.23
CA ASP A 14 4.98 -8.14 1.66
C ASP A 14 4.27 -6.89 2.17
N ARG A 15 3.55 -7.02 3.30
CA ARG A 15 2.74 -5.94 3.87
C ARG A 15 2.69 -5.93 5.39
N LYS A 16 2.31 -4.78 5.93
CA LYS A 16 1.85 -4.59 7.31
C LYS A 16 0.50 -3.90 7.33
N ILE A 17 -0.39 -4.42 8.16
CA ILE A 17 -1.68 -3.80 8.49
C ILE A 17 -1.55 -3.15 9.86
N LEU A 18 -1.81 -1.85 9.94
CA LEU A 18 -1.66 -1.04 11.14
C LEU A 18 -3.00 -0.44 11.50
N LYS A 19 -3.47 -0.61 12.73
CA LYS A 19 -4.74 0.02 13.15
C LYS A 19 -4.52 1.52 13.35
N SER A 20 -5.38 2.36 12.76
CA SER A 20 -5.33 3.80 13.00
C SER A 20 -5.79 4.15 14.42
N SER A 21 -5.27 5.25 14.97
CA SER A 21 -5.77 5.81 16.23
C SER A 21 -7.22 6.28 16.12
N GLU A 22 -7.70 6.62 14.91
CA GLU A 22 -9.02 7.20 14.68
C GLU A 22 -9.93 6.30 13.85
N GLY A 23 -11.21 6.30 14.21
CA GLY A 23 -12.27 5.59 13.50
C GLY A 23 -12.35 4.10 13.78
N LYS A 24 -13.58 3.57 13.76
CA LYS A 24 -13.84 2.16 13.98
C LYS A 24 -13.39 1.35 12.76
N ASP A 25 -12.60 0.31 13.00
CA ASP A 25 -12.10 -0.63 11.99
C ASP A 25 -11.33 0.05 10.84
N ARG A 26 -10.56 1.10 11.17
CA ARG A 26 -9.70 1.80 10.22
C ARG A 26 -8.26 1.31 10.33
N TYR A 27 -7.67 1.01 9.18
CA TYR A 27 -6.33 0.47 9.10
C TYR A 27 -5.53 1.15 7.99
N TYR A 28 -4.24 1.36 8.23
CA TYR A 28 -3.25 1.62 7.19
C TYR A 28 -2.74 0.30 6.66
N ARG A 29 -2.63 0.20 5.33
CA ARG A 29 -1.92 -0.88 4.66
C ARG A 29 -0.63 -0.32 4.08
N VAL A 30 0.49 -0.73 4.66
CA VAL A 30 1.83 -0.42 4.17
C VAL A 30 2.35 -1.67 3.47
N PHE A 31 2.82 -1.55 2.24
CA PHE A 31 3.42 -2.69 1.55
C PHE A 31 4.72 -2.33 0.85
N VAL A 32 5.50 -3.36 0.53
CA VAL A 32 6.74 -3.26 -0.25
C VAL A 32 6.63 -4.13 -1.49
N GLY A 33 7.23 -3.69 -2.58
CA GLY A 33 7.32 -4.44 -3.82
C GLY A 33 7.74 -3.57 -5.00
N ASP A 34 7.49 -4.04 -6.22
CA ASP A 34 7.88 -3.33 -7.43
C ASP A 34 6.86 -2.28 -7.84
N VAL A 35 7.35 -1.16 -8.35
CA VAL A 35 6.54 -0.14 -9.03
C VAL A 35 7.08 0.09 -10.43
N THR A 36 6.19 0.03 -11.42
CA THR A 36 6.49 0.43 -12.79
C THR A 36 6.08 1.89 -12.97
N TRP A 37 7.08 2.77 -13.17
CA TRP A 37 6.83 4.20 -13.44
C TRP A 37 6.51 4.43 -14.92
N ASN A 38 6.18 5.67 -15.30
CA ASN A 38 5.88 6.04 -16.69
C ASN A 38 7.04 5.78 -17.67
N ASP A 39 8.25 5.58 -17.17
CA ASP A 39 9.44 5.21 -17.94
C ASP A 39 9.57 3.68 -18.18
N GLY A 40 8.66 2.88 -17.62
CA GLY A 40 8.67 1.43 -17.74
C GLY A 40 9.73 0.72 -16.88
N ILE A 41 10.46 1.45 -16.03
CA ILE A 41 11.50 0.88 -15.16
C ILE A 41 10.88 0.47 -13.83
N GLU A 42 11.08 -0.79 -13.46
CA GLU A 42 10.71 -1.33 -12.16
C GLU A 42 11.68 -0.87 -11.07
N ARG A 43 11.12 -0.45 -9.94
CA ARG A 43 11.89 -0.01 -8.76
C ARG A 43 11.29 -0.58 -7.49
N LEU A 44 12.16 -1.01 -6.57
CA LEU A 44 11.74 -1.36 -5.21
C LEU A 44 11.21 -0.09 -4.53
N ALA A 45 9.97 -0.16 -4.05
CA ALA A 45 9.35 0.92 -3.31
C ALA A 45 8.62 0.38 -2.09
N CYS A 46 8.59 1.18 -1.03
CA CYS A 46 7.60 1.03 0.02
C CYS A 46 6.49 2.05 -0.23
N ILE A 47 5.26 1.56 -0.30
CA ILE A 47 4.11 2.36 -0.71
C ILE A 47 3.08 2.28 0.42
N VAL A 48 2.70 3.45 0.90
CA VAL A 48 1.54 3.57 1.79
C VAL A 48 0.33 3.76 0.88
N PHE A 49 -0.36 2.67 0.58
CA PHE A 49 -1.61 2.75 -0.18
C PHE A 49 -2.76 3.05 0.77
N ILE A 50 -3.41 4.16 0.50
CA ILE A 50 -4.84 4.26 0.68
C ILE A 50 -5.37 4.35 -0.75
N GLN A 51 -5.86 3.21 -1.26
CA GLN A 51 -6.71 3.02 -2.45
C GLN A 51 -6.14 2.63 -3.85
N HIS A 52 -6.75 1.54 -4.36
CA HIS A 52 -7.02 1.02 -5.71
C HIS A 52 -6.03 -0.01 -6.30
N GLY A 53 -6.55 -1.20 -6.60
CA GLY A 53 -5.88 -2.29 -7.32
C GLY A 53 -6.89 -3.32 -7.86
N ASN A 54 -6.44 -4.31 -8.63
CA ASN A 54 -7.28 -5.41 -9.17
C ASN A 54 -6.74 -6.82 -8.80
N SER A 55 -5.75 -6.90 -7.91
CA SER A 55 -5.14 -8.17 -7.48
C SER A 55 -6.05 -8.99 -6.55
N GLU A 56 -5.76 -10.29 -6.38
CA GLU A 56 -6.47 -11.13 -5.41
C GLU A 56 -6.25 -10.68 -3.95
N ASP A 57 -5.05 -10.19 -3.63
CA ASP A 57 -4.78 -9.58 -2.32
C ASP A 57 -5.61 -8.32 -2.08
N TRP A 58 -5.84 -7.53 -3.13
CA TRP A 58 -6.73 -6.37 -3.07
C TRP A 58 -8.19 -6.78 -2.82
N LYS A 59 -8.69 -7.78 -3.57
CA LYS A 59 -10.05 -8.29 -3.36
C LYS A 59 -10.23 -8.83 -1.94
N THR A 60 -9.21 -9.51 -1.42
CA THR A 60 -9.18 -10.01 -0.04
C THR A 60 -9.19 -8.87 0.97
N ALA A 61 -8.35 -7.84 0.77
CA ALA A 61 -8.32 -6.65 1.63
C ALA A 61 -9.66 -5.91 1.65
N CYS A 62 -10.33 -5.80 0.49
CA CYS A 62 -11.67 -5.23 0.40
C CYS A 62 -12.70 -6.06 1.18
N LYS A 63 -12.67 -7.39 1.03
CA LYS A 63 -13.56 -8.30 1.76
C LYS A 63 -13.35 -8.20 3.27
N ASN A 64 -12.10 -8.04 3.71
CA ASN A 64 -11.73 -7.91 5.12
C ASN A 64 -11.96 -6.50 5.68
N ARG A 65 -12.47 -5.54 4.88
CA ARG A 65 -12.65 -4.14 5.26
C ARG A 65 -11.35 -3.46 5.72
N GLU A 66 -10.23 -3.90 5.17
CA GLU A 66 -8.91 -3.31 5.41
C GLU A 66 -8.72 -1.99 4.65
N ILE A 67 -9.64 -1.66 3.72
CA ILE A 67 -9.58 -0.50 2.83
C ILE A 67 -10.78 0.41 3.09
N VAL A 68 -10.50 1.68 3.35
CA VAL A 68 -11.50 2.74 3.54
C VAL A 68 -11.58 3.58 2.26
N PHE A 69 -12.76 3.64 1.63
CA PHE A 69 -12.90 4.21 0.28
C PHE A 69 -13.30 5.68 0.25
N ASP A 70 -13.75 6.20 1.37
CA ASP A 70 -14.45 7.47 1.56
C ASP A 70 -13.60 8.52 2.29
N ASN A 71 -12.34 8.20 2.62
CA ASN A 71 -11.42 9.10 3.32
C ASN A 71 -10.21 9.48 2.47
N PRO A 72 -9.65 10.67 2.69
CA PRO A 72 -8.42 11.08 2.03
C PRO A 72 -7.26 10.13 2.35
N ALA A 73 -6.41 9.90 1.34
CA ALA A 73 -5.26 9.02 1.42
C ALA A 73 -4.12 9.63 2.24
N HIS A 74 -4.30 9.79 3.56
CA HIS A 74 -3.39 10.53 4.42
C HIS A 74 -3.05 9.70 5.68
N ILE A 75 -1.83 9.87 6.19
CA ILE A 75 -1.43 9.35 7.49
C ILE A 75 -1.74 10.44 8.53
N LEU A 76 -2.45 10.08 9.59
CA LEU A 76 -2.67 11.03 10.69
C LEU A 76 -1.34 11.36 11.37
N PHE A 77 -1.17 12.61 11.79
CA PHE A 77 0.09 13.05 12.43
C PHE A 77 0.47 12.18 13.63
N GLN A 78 -0.49 11.81 14.47
CA GLN A 78 -0.25 10.93 15.61
C GLN A 78 0.09 9.47 15.25
N ASP A 79 -0.27 9.02 14.05
CA ASP A 79 0.01 7.68 13.55
C ASP A 79 1.33 7.63 12.74
N TYR A 80 1.94 8.79 12.46
CA TYR A 80 3.09 8.91 11.55
C TYR A 80 4.28 8.04 11.96
N GLU A 81 4.70 8.08 13.23
CA GLU A 81 5.86 7.31 13.70
C GLU A 81 5.66 5.80 13.54
N MET A 82 4.44 5.32 13.80
CA MET A 82 4.10 3.90 13.63
C MET A 82 4.17 3.49 12.15
N VAL A 83 3.63 4.32 11.25
CA VAL A 83 3.64 4.07 9.81
C VAL A 83 5.06 4.14 9.25
N ASP A 84 5.85 5.16 9.62
CA ASP A 84 7.25 5.30 9.23
C ASP A 84 8.09 4.10 9.66
N LYS A 85 7.92 3.64 10.91
CA LYS A 85 8.59 2.43 11.39
C LYS A 85 8.21 1.21 10.55
N ALA A 86 6.93 1.05 10.20
CA ALA A 86 6.48 -0.06 9.38
C ALA A 86 7.14 -0.04 7.99
N CYS A 87 7.25 1.14 7.37
CA CYS A 87 7.97 1.32 6.11
C CYS A 87 9.44 0.90 6.23
N LYS A 88 10.15 1.42 7.24
CA LYS A 88 11.57 1.11 7.48
C LYS A 88 11.80 -0.39 7.70
N ASP A 89 10.97 -1.01 8.53
CA ASP A 89 11.05 -2.45 8.80
C ASP A 89 10.85 -3.29 7.54
N LEU A 90 9.92 -2.90 6.66
CA LEU A 90 9.66 -3.59 5.40
C LEU A 90 10.84 -3.39 4.43
N ILE A 91 11.30 -2.17 4.22
CA ILE A 91 12.43 -1.86 3.32
C ILE A 91 13.68 -2.64 3.74
N ALA A 92 13.99 -2.67 5.04
CA ALA A 92 15.18 -3.34 5.57
C ALA A 92 15.20 -4.86 5.28
N ARG A 93 14.05 -5.51 5.10
CA ARG A 93 13.98 -6.95 4.76
C ARG A 93 14.41 -7.24 3.32
N TYR A 94 14.23 -6.27 2.42
CA TYR A 94 14.44 -6.43 0.98
C TYR A 94 15.63 -5.63 0.45
N SER A 95 16.22 -4.76 1.27
CA SER A 95 17.45 -4.03 0.96
C SER A 95 18.66 -4.86 1.42
N LYS A 96 19.28 -5.61 0.50
CA LYS A 96 20.58 -6.27 0.68
C LYS A 96 21.54 -5.81 -0.39
#